data_AF-A0A1Y3WPV5-F1
#
_entry.id   AF-A0A1Y3WPV5-F1
#
_cell.length_a   1.000
_cell.length_b   1.000
_cell.length_c   1.000
_cell.angle_alpha   90.00
_cell.angle_beta   90.00
_cell.angle_gamma   90.00
#
_symmetry.space_group_name_H-M   'P 1'
#
loop_
_entity.id
_entity.type
_entity.pdbx_description
1 polymer ?
#
loop_
_entity_poly.entity_id
_entity_poly.type
_entity_poly.pdbx_seq_one_letter_code
_entity_poly.pdbx_strand_id
1 'polypeptide(L)'
;MNQLLTPCIVQTIVICCTVIVIALVLLSGYRIKKQQEQSWQGYIFISSILTILAIIILSYIFYGDRNVLDFVSLASALISIILAIITIIYSFYSNSRSSGQVEKSQEAAEKIREAAEKVQVATKAYSESAGSLQFNIQKILNKIDHVESNTNEIRQNFYNVSDEKVSQSVSKMERFVKQSSKMGTMALYAGILSKDNNKKFRLSVLGQNQNESYCAGYLIATSCINYIEVQLIVEDNLLYVSVDSYDHNLKDNINKEIAYYLTDKDVSSEDKEFYTSVKEKIDQYFCDTSDK
;
A
#
# COMPACT_ATOMS: atom_id res chain seq x y z
N MET A 1 -83.65 -6.29 -1.27
CA MET A 1 -82.75 -5.67 -2.27
C MET A 1 -81.71 -6.70 -2.73
N ASN A 2 -82.16 -7.84 -3.26
CA ASN A 2 -81.32 -9.00 -3.63
C ASN A 2 -81.90 -9.68 -4.88
N GLN A 3 -81.67 -9.08 -6.04
CA GLN A 3 -81.98 -9.70 -7.34
C GLN A 3 -80.97 -9.29 -8.43
N LEU A 4 -79.72 -8.99 -8.03
CA LEU A 4 -78.67 -8.58 -8.99
C LEU A 4 -77.75 -9.73 -9.45
N LEU A 5 -77.86 -10.93 -8.87
CA LEU A 5 -77.18 -12.13 -9.34
C LEU A 5 -78.20 -13.18 -9.76
N THR A 6 -78.90 -12.92 -10.86
CA THR A 6 -79.59 -13.98 -11.61
C THR A 6 -78.52 -15.00 -12.07
N PRO A 7 -78.75 -16.32 -11.97
CA PRO A 7 -77.76 -17.33 -12.37
C PRO A 7 -77.20 -17.11 -13.78
N CYS A 8 -77.98 -16.50 -14.68
CA CYS A 8 -77.53 -16.11 -16.02
C CYS A 8 -76.41 -15.04 -16.03
N ILE A 9 -76.44 -14.04 -15.14
CA ILE A 9 -75.42 -12.99 -15.08
C ILE A 9 -74.09 -13.57 -14.61
N VAL A 10 -74.14 -14.45 -13.59
CA VAL A 10 -72.96 -15.17 -13.10
C VAL A 10 -72.39 -16.10 -14.17
N GLN A 11 -73.24 -16.86 -14.87
CA GLN A 11 -72.80 -17.68 -16.00
C GLN A 11 -72.17 -16.83 -17.12
N THR A 12 -72.73 -15.66 -17.43
CA THR A 12 -72.20 -14.79 -18.50
C THR A 12 -70.84 -14.22 -18.12
N ILE A 13 -70.65 -13.80 -16.86
CA ILE A 13 -69.35 -13.32 -16.37
C ILE A 13 -68.31 -14.46 -16.39
N VAL A 14 -68.69 -15.67 -15.96
CA VAL A 14 -67.79 -16.83 -15.99
C VAL A 14 -67.42 -17.20 -17.43
N ILE A 15 -68.37 -17.19 -18.36
CA ILE A 15 -68.11 -17.46 -19.79
C ILE A 15 -67.19 -16.39 -20.40
N CYS A 16 -67.40 -15.10 -20.08
CA CYS A 16 -66.49 -14.05 -20.54
C CYS A 16 -65.08 -14.23 -19.97
N CYS A 17 -64.95 -14.57 -18.70
CA CYS A 17 -63.66 -14.82 -18.07
C CYS A 17 -62.95 -16.06 -18.67
N THR A 18 -63.67 -17.14 -18.97
CA THR A 18 -63.06 -18.32 -19.60
C THR A 18 -62.58 -18.01 -21.02
N VAL A 19 -63.32 -17.21 -21.79
CA VAL A 19 -62.91 -16.77 -23.12
C VAL A 19 -61.64 -15.92 -23.07
N ILE A 20 -61.53 -14.99 -22.11
CA ILE A 20 -60.33 -14.15 -21.92
C ILE A 20 -59.13 -15.02 -21.54
N VAL A 21 -59.30 -15.99 -20.64
CA VAL A 21 -58.22 -16.89 -20.23
C VAL A 21 -57.77 -17.79 -21.39
N ILE A 22 -58.69 -18.33 -22.18
CA ILE A 22 -58.36 -19.14 -23.37
C ILE A 22 -57.59 -18.29 -24.39
N ALA A 23 -57.98 -17.04 -24.63
CA ALA A 23 -57.27 -16.14 -25.52
C ALA A 23 -55.82 -15.88 -25.05
N LEU A 24 -55.61 -15.74 -23.74
CA LEU A 24 -54.28 -15.55 -23.14
C LEU A 24 -53.42 -16.83 -23.19
N VAL A 25 -54.02 -18.01 -23.05
CA VAL A 25 -53.34 -19.31 -23.21
C VAL A 25 -52.97 -19.57 -24.68
N LEU A 26 -53.81 -19.17 -25.63
CA LEU A 26 -53.48 -19.24 -27.06
C LEU A 26 -52.35 -18.26 -27.43
N LEU A 27 -52.34 -17.05 -26.87
CA LEU A 27 -51.26 -16.07 -27.02
C LEU A 27 -49.93 -16.58 -26.43
N SER A 28 -49.97 -17.27 -25.29
CA SER A 28 -48.77 -17.85 -24.67
C SER A 28 -48.25 -19.06 -25.47
N GLY A 29 -49.14 -19.94 -25.95
CA GLY A 29 -48.79 -21.05 -26.84
C GLY A 29 -48.21 -20.58 -28.19
N TYR A 30 -48.76 -19.51 -28.76
CA TYR A 30 -48.24 -18.87 -29.97
C TYR A 30 -46.84 -18.29 -29.76
N ARG A 31 -46.55 -17.71 -28.58
CA ARG A 31 -45.21 -17.22 -28.23
C ARG A 31 -44.19 -18.34 -28.02
N ILE A 32 -44.58 -19.48 -27.45
CA ILE A 32 -43.71 -20.67 -27.32
C ILE A 32 -43.28 -21.20 -28.69
N LYS A 33 -44.20 -21.24 -29.66
CA LYS A 33 -43.91 -21.67 -31.05
C LYS A 33 -42.91 -20.77 -31.77
N LYS A 34 -42.74 -19.51 -31.32
CA LYS A 34 -41.83 -18.52 -31.94
C LYS A 34 -40.45 -18.43 -31.27
N GLN A 35 -40.11 -19.34 -30.35
CA GLN A 35 -38.75 -19.51 -29.79
C GLN A 35 -38.10 -18.20 -29.28
N GLN A 36 -38.86 -17.38 -28.58
CA GLN A 36 -38.36 -16.15 -27.97
C GLN A 36 -37.72 -16.46 -26.60
N GLU A 37 -36.53 -15.91 -26.32
CA GLU A 37 -35.74 -16.22 -25.11
C GLU A 37 -36.57 -16.06 -23.82
N GLN A 38 -36.60 -17.15 -23.05
CA GLN A 38 -37.51 -17.34 -21.93
C GLN A 38 -36.99 -16.64 -20.67
N SER A 39 -37.65 -15.56 -20.27
CA SER A 39 -37.42 -14.92 -18.97
C SER A 39 -38.20 -15.64 -17.85
N TRP A 40 -37.60 -15.73 -16.66
CA TRP A 40 -38.19 -16.31 -15.43
C TRP A 40 -39.60 -15.78 -15.12
N GLN A 41 -39.89 -14.55 -15.56
CA GLN A 41 -41.18 -13.88 -15.44
C GLN A 41 -42.31 -14.58 -16.23
N GLY A 42 -42.00 -15.28 -17.32
CA GLY A 42 -42.98 -16.03 -18.11
C GLY A 42 -43.57 -17.23 -17.38
N TYR A 43 -42.75 -17.96 -16.61
CA TYR A 43 -43.21 -19.10 -15.80
C TYR A 43 -44.16 -18.67 -14.68
N ILE A 44 -43.84 -17.57 -14.00
CA ILE A 44 -44.69 -17.02 -12.93
C ILE A 44 -46.05 -16.58 -13.51
N PHE A 45 -46.04 -15.95 -14.68
CA PHE A 45 -47.27 -15.52 -15.37
C PHE A 45 -48.16 -16.71 -15.79
N ILE A 46 -47.57 -17.75 -16.40
CA ILE A 46 -48.31 -18.94 -16.83
C ILE A 46 -48.83 -19.74 -15.62
N SER A 47 -48.02 -19.89 -14.56
CA SER A 47 -48.42 -20.58 -13.32
C SER A 47 -49.57 -19.86 -12.60
N SER A 48 -49.54 -18.52 -12.56
CA SER A 48 -50.61 -17.71 -11.97
C SER A 48 -51.94 -17.83 -12.74
N ILE A 49 -51.90 -17.87 -14.07
CA ILE A 49 -53.10 -18.07 -14.89
C ILE A 49 -53.68 -19.48 -14.69
N LEU A 50 -52.81 -20.50 -14.65
CA LEU A 50 -53.24 -21.89 -14.44
C LEU A 50 -53.90 -22.10 -13.07
N THR A 51 -53.36 -21.47 -12.03
CA THR A 51 -53.93 -21.55 -10.67
C THR A 51 -55.27 -20.83 -10.56
N ILE A 52 -55.42 -19.65 -11.17
CA ILE A 52 -56.71 -18.95 -11.23
C ILE A 52 -57.77 -19.79 -11.97
N LEU A 53 -57.39 -20.40 -13.10
CA LEU A 53 -58.29 -21.27 -13.87
C LEU A 53 -58.73 -22.49 -13.05
N ALA A 54 -57.81 -23.13 -12.32
CA ALA A 54 -58.12 -24.25 -11.46
C ALA A 54 -59.12 -23.88 -10.35
N ILE A 55 -58.96 -22.71 -9.72
CA ILE A 55 -59.87 -22.21 -8.68
C ILE A 55 -61.28 -21.99 -9.25
N ILE A 56 -61.40 -21.40 -10.44
CA ILE A 56 -62.70 -21.15 -11.08
C ILE A 56 -63.42 -22.47 -11.41
N ILE A 57 -62.70 -23.44 -11.98
CA ILE A 57 -63.27 -24.75 -12.34
C ILE A 57 -63.71 -25.52 -11.09
N LEU A 58 -62.86 -25.58 -10.06
CA LEU A 58 -63.19 -26.23 -8.79
C LEU A 58 -64.38 -25.56 -8.10
N SER A 59 -64.42 -24.23 -8.09
CA SER A 59 -65.54 -23.47 -7.51
C SER A 59 -66.85 -23.75 -8.24
N TYR A 60 -66.83 -23.91 -9.57
CA TYR A 60 -68.02 -24.24 -10.35
C TYR A 60 -68.54 -25.67 -10.08
N ILE A 61 -67.64 -26.65 -10.05
CA ILE A 61 -68.00 -28.06 -9.87
C ILE A 61 -68.55 -28.33 -8.46
N PHE A 62 -67.98 -27.69 -7.45
CA PHE A 62 -68.24 -28.01 -6.04
C PHE A 62 -69.08 -26.97 -5.29
N TYR A 63 -69.63 -25.95 -5.96
CA TYR A 63 -70.44 -24.89 -5.32
C TYR A 63 -71.63 -25.42 -4.49
N GLY A 64 -72.18 -26.59 -4.86
CA GLY A 64 -73.33 -27.19 -4.19
C GLY A 64 -73.01 -28.22 -3.11
N ASP A 65 -71.75 -28.66 -2.95
CA ASP A 65 -71.37 -29.72 -2.01
C ASP A 65 -70.76 -29.14 -0.73
N ARG A 66 -71.53 -29.20 0.36
CA ARG A 66 -71.11 -28.66 1.67
C ARG A 66 -69.90 -29.40 2.26
N ASN A 67 -69.74 -30.70 1.99
CA ASN A 67 -68.66 -31.49 2.59
C ASN A 67 -67.29 -31.06 2.06
N VAL A 68 -67.23 -30.72 0.77
CA VAL A 68 -66.00 -30.23 0.12
C VAL A 68 -65.66 -28.83 0.63
N LEU A 69 -66.68 -27.98 0.83
CA LEU A 69 -66.48 -26.63 1.35
C LEU A 69 -65.96 -26.63 2.79
N ASP A 70 -66.48 -27.51 3.64
CA ASP A 70 -66.02 -27.68 5.03
C ASP A 70 -64.57 -28.20 5.08
N PHE A 71 -64.20 -29.12 4.18
CA PHE A 71 -62.82 -29.60 4.05
C PHE A 71 -61.85 -28.49 3.60
N VAL A 72 -62.24 -27.66 2.62
CA VAL A 72 -61.43 -26.51 2.17
C VAL A 72 -61.26 -25.48 3.29
N SER A 73 -62.31 -25.23 4.08
CA SER A 73 -62.25 -24.35 5.25
C SER A 73 -61.24 -24.86 6.28
N LEU A 74 -61.30 -26.17 6.60
CA LEU A 74 -60.35 -26.82 7.51
C LEU A 74 -58.91 -26.75 6.98
N ALA A 75 -58.70 -27.09 5.70
CA ALA A 75 -57.37 -27.07 5.08
C ALA A 75 -56.77 -25.66 5.08
N SER A 76 -57.60 -24.64 4.81
CA SER A 76 -57.18 -23.24 4.84
C SER A 76 -56.77 -22.79 6.25
N ALA A 77 -57.50 -23.22 7.28
CA ALA A 77 -57.14 -22.95 8.67
C ALA A 77 -55.81 -23.61 9.06
N LEU A 78 -55.57 -24.86 8.64
CA LEU A 78 -54.30 -25.56 8.88
C LEU A 78 -53.12 -24.89 8.18
N ILE A 79 -53.28 -24.49 6.92
CA ILE A 79 -52.25 -23.75 6.18
C ILE A 79 -51.91 -22.45 6.89
N SER A 80 -52.92 -21.72 7.40
CA SER A 80 -52.70 -20.48 8.16
C SER A 80 -51.88 -20.70 9.43
N ILE A 81 -52.15 -21.78 10.19
CA ILE A 81 -51.38 -22.13 11.39
C ILE A 81 -49.94 -22.47 11.03
N ILE A 82 -49.72 -23.24 9.96
CA ILE A 82 -48.38 -23.62 9.50
C ILE A 82 -47.57 -22.39 9.08
N LEU A 83 -48.16 -21.48 8.30
CA LEU A 83 -47.49 -20.22 7.90
C LEU A 83 -47.13 -19.34 9.10
N ALA A 84 -48.00 -19.28 10.11
CA ALA A 84 -47.71 -18.55 11.35
C ALA A 84 -46.51 -19.16 12.10
N ILE A 85 -46.42 -20.49 12.20
CA ILE A 85 -45.29 -21.18 12.81
C ILE A 85 -43.99 -20.92 12.04
N ILE A 86 -44.02 -21.03 10.71
CA ILE A 86 -42.86 -20.73 9.85
C ILE A 86 -42.40 -19.28 10.08
N THR A 87 -43.33 -18.34 10.18
CA THR A 87 -43.03 -16.93 10.44
C THR A 87 -42.38 -16.74 11.82
N ILE A 88 -42.90 -17.39 12.86
CA ILE A 88 -42.32 -17.35 14.20
C ILE A 88 -40.89 -17.92 14.18
N ILE A 89 -40.67 -19.09 13.58
CA ILE A 89 -39.35 -19.73 13.48
C ILE A 89 -38.37 -18.82 12.73
N TYR A 90 -38.80 -18.24 11.61
CA TYR A 90 -37.96 -17.35 10.82
C TYR A 90 -37.62 -16.06 11.56
N SER A 91 -38.57 -15.49 12.32
CA SER A 91 -38.32 -14.35 13.20
C SER A 91 -37.29 -14.69 14.28
N PHE A 92 -37.39 -15.87 14.90
CA PHE A 92 -36.39 -16.33 15.87
C PHE A 92 -35.01 -16.56 15.23
N TYR A 93 -34.96 -17.15 14.04
CA TYR A 93 -33.71 -17.37 13.30
C TYR A 93 -33.05 -16.07 12.83
N SER A 94 -33.86 -15.10 12.38
CA SER A 94 -33.39 -13.77 12.01
C SER A 94 -32.89 -13.01 13.25
N ASN A 95 -33.61 -13.11 14.36
CA ASN A 95 -33.24 -12.46 15.61
C ASN A 95 -31.95 -13.07 16.21
N SER A 96 -31.74 -14.38 16.10
CA SER A 96 -30.50 -15.02 16.59
C SER A 96 -29.26 -14.61 15.78
N ARG A 97 -29.40 -14.35 14.47
CA ARG A 97 -28.32 -13.76 13.66
C ARG A 97 -28.05 -12.28 13.98
N SER A 98 -29.05 -11.54 14.46
CA SER A 98 -28.91 -10.15 14.88
C SER A 98 -27.95 -9.98 16.06
N SER A 99 -28.01 -10.89 17.05
CA SER A 99 -27.11 -10.85 18.21
C SER A 99 -25.62 -10.92 17.83
N GLY A 100 -25.26 -11.76 16.86
CA GLY A 100 -23.88 -11.85 16.36
C GLY A 100 -23.43 -10.64 15.54
N GLN A 101 -24.34 -9.85 14.96
CA GLN A 101 -24.01 -8.58 14.31
C GLN A 101 -23.81 -7.46 15.33
N VAL A 102 -24.59 -7.45 16.41
CA VAL A 102 -24.40 -6.50 17.53
C VAL A 102 -23.03 -6.70 18.17
N GLU A 103 -22.63 -7.95 18.42
CA GLU A 103 -21.32 -8.27 18.99
C GLU A 103 -20.16 -7.84 18.09
N LYS A 104 -20.25 -8.12 16.77
CA LYS A 104 -19.25 -7.62 15.80
C LYS A 104 -19.22 -6.10 15.71
N SER A 105 -20.36 -5.43 15.86
CA SER A 105 -20.44 -3.97 15.89
C SER A 105 -19.81 -3.39 17.15
N GLN A 106 -19.97 -4.05 18.30
CA GLN A 106 -19.32 -3.67 19.56
C GLN A 106 -17.80 -3.89 19.49
N GLU A 107 -17.36 -5.02 18.92
CA GLU A 107 -15.93 -5.29 18.70
C GLU A 107 -15.29 -4.26 17.76
N ALA A 108 -15.98 -3.91 16.66
CA ALA A 108 -15.53 -2.87 15.76
C ALA A 108 -15.47 -1.49 16.44
N ALA A 109 -16.47 -1.15 17.25
CA ALA A 109 -16.49 0.09 18.02
C ALA A 109 -15.33 0.16 19.03
N GLU A 110 -15.02 -0.94 19.71
CA GLU A 110 -13.90 -0.99 20.66
C GLU A 110 -12.54 -0.87 19.95
N LYS A 111 -12.36 -1.55 18.81
CA LYS A 111 -11.16 -1.40 17.98
C LYS A 111 -10.96 0.04 17.49
N ILE A 112 -12.04 0.72 17.12
CA ILE A 112 -12.00 2.15 16.74
C ILE A 112 -11.61 3.02 17.94
N ARG A 113 -12.16 2.73 19.13
CA ARG A 113 -11.84 3.45 20.36
C ARG A 113 -10.35 3.31 20.72
N GLU A 114 -9.81 2.11 20.64
CA GLU A 114 -8.40 1.83 20.90
C GLU A 114 -7.49 2.52 19.87
N ALA A 115 -7.87 2.51 18.58
CA ALA A 115 -7.13 3.22 17.54
C ALA A 115 -7.12 4.74 17.77
N ALA A 116 -8.27 5.32 18.15
CA ALA A 116 -8.39 6.74 18.46
C ALA A 116 -7.52 7.13 19.66
N GLU A 117 -7.46 6.30 20.70
CA GLU A 117 -6.60 6.52 21.87
C GLU A 117 -5.11 6.48 21.49
N LYS A 118 -4.68 5.50 20.68
CA LYS A 118 -3.30 5.44 20.17
C LYS A 118 -2.93 6.67 19.35
N VAL A 119 -3.84 7.15 18.50
CA VAL A 119 -3.64 8.39 17.73
C VAL A 119 -3.51 9.59 18.65
N GLN A 120 -4.32 9.69 19.71
CA GLN A 120 -4.24 10.78 20.68
C GLN A 120 -2.91 10.78 21.43
N VAL A 121 -2.44 9.61 21.88
CA VAL A 121 -1.13 9.46 22.53
C VAL A 121 -0.01 9.85 21.59
N ALA A 122 -0.03 9.36 20.34
CA ALA A 122 0.97 9.73 19.33
C ALA A 122 0.96 11.24 19.06
N THR A 123 -0.21 11.85 18.91
CA THR A 123 -0.36 13.29 18.68
C THR A 123 0.20 14.11 19.83
N LYS A 124 -0.02 13.69 21.09
CA LYS A 124 0.54 14.35 22.27
C LYS A 124 2.07 14.23 22.28
N ALA A 125 2.62 13.05 22.03
CA ALA A 125 4.06 12.83 21.93
C ALA A 125 4.69 13.67 20.80
N TYR A 126 4.01 13.79 19.66
CA TYR A 126 4.43 14.67 18.57
C TYR A 126 4.42 16.14 18.98
N SER A 127 3.38 16.60 19.68
CA SER A 127 3.31 17.99 20.15
C SER A 127 4.42 18.30 21.17
N GLU A 128 4.70 17.38 22.09
CA GLU A 128 5.79 17.52 23.06
C GLU A 128 7.16 17.50 22.36
N SER A 129 7.37 16.60 21.41
CA SER A 129 8.59 16.53 20.60
C SER A 129 8.79 17.81 19.77
N ALA A 130 7.73 18.33 19.13
CA ALA A 130 7.76 19.60 18.41
C ALA A 130 8.12 20.79 19.33
N GLY A 131 7.62 20.80 20.57
CA GLY A 131 8.02 21.78 21.58
C GLY A 131 9.51 21.67 21.94
N SER A 132 10.00 20.45 22.17
CA SER A 132 11.44 20.21 22.44
C SER A 132 12.33 20.58 21.25
N LEU A 133 11.85 20.36 20.02
CA LEU A 133 12.57 20.69 18.80
C LEU A 133 12.69 22.21 18.64
N GLN A 134 11.61 22.96 18.91
CA GLN A 134 11.67 24.43 18.94
C GLN A 134 12.69 24.94 19.98
N PHE A 135 12.68 24.35 21.19
CA PHE A 135 13.66 24.70 22.22
C PHE A 135 15.10 24.39 21.79
N ASN A 136 15.33 23.24 21.17
CA ASN A 136 16.64 22.86 20.66
C ASN A 136 17.09 23.75 19.49
N ILE A 137 16.19 24.14 18.58
CA ILE A 137 16.46 25.11 17.51
C ILE A 137 16.87 26.45 18.12
N GLN A 138 16.14 26.95 19.12
CA GLN A 138 16.49 28.21 19.79
C GLN A 138 17.88 28.12 20.45
N LYS A 139 18.20 26.98 21.08
CA LYS A 139 19.52 26.74 21.67
C LYS A 139 20.62 26.68 20.61
N ILE A 140 20.34 26.11 19.44
CA ILE A 140 21.26 26.08 18.30
C ILE A 140 21.47 27.50 17.76
N LEU A 141 20.40 28.28 17.55
CA LEU A 141 20.48 29.67 17.10
C LEU A 141 21.33 30.51 18.06
N ASN A 142 21.05 30.45 19.36
CA ASN A 142 21.84 31.18 20.36
C ASN A 142 23.32 30.74 20.37
N LYS A 143 23.61 29.45 20.13
CA LYS A 143 24.99 28.96 19.99
C LYS A 143 25.63 29.42 18.69
N ILE A 144 24.89 29.49 17.59
CA ILE A 144 25.36 30.02 16.31
C ILE A 144 25.70 31.50 16.45
N ASP A 145 24.86 32.30 17.11
CA ASP A 145 25.13 33.71 17.37
C ASP A 145 26.41 33.88 18.20
N HIS A 146 26.62 33.03 19.22
CA HIS A 146 27.87 33.01 19.97
C HIS A 146 29.07 32.55 19.14
N VAL A 147 28.91 31.56 18.26
CA VAL A 147 29.97 31.13 17.34
C VAL A 147 30.28 32.23 16.34
N GLU A 148 29.29 32.95 15.82
CA GLU A 148 29.48 34.09 14.91
C GLU A 148 30.20 35.24 15.63
N SER A 149 29.79 35.57 16.87
CA SER A 149 30.48 36.57 17.69
C SER A 149 31.92 36.17 18.00
N ASN A 150 32.16 34.94 18.46
CA ASN A 150 33.50 34.43 18.71
C ASN A 150 34.32 34.34 17.42
N THR A 151 33.71 33.98 16.28
CA THR A 151 34.40 33.95 14.99
C THR A 151 34.77 35.35 14.55
N ASN A 152 33.92 36.35 14.78
CA ASN A 152 34.23 37.75 14.52
C ASN A 152 35.31 38.29 15.46
N GLU A 153 35.30 37.93 16.74
CA GLU A 153 36.39 38.24 17.67
C GLU A 153 37.70 37.56 17.26
N ILE A 154 37.67 36.28 16.88
CA ILE A 154 38.83 35.56 16.34
C ILE A 154 39.30 36.20 15.05
N ARG A 155 38.39 36.66 14.17
CA ARG A 155 38.73 37.34 12.92
C ARG A 155 39.36 38.70 13.17
N GLN A 156 38.83 39.48 14.12
CA GLN A 156 39.41 40.76 14.57
C GLN A 156 40.79 40.54 15.22
N ASN A 157 40.91 39.52 16.07
CA ASN A 157 42.19 39.10 16.66
C ASN A 157 43.16 38.59 15.58
N PHE A 158 42.69 37.89 14.53
CA PHE A 158 43.52 37.49 13.40
C PHE A 158 44.01 38.69 12.61
N TYR A 159 43.18 39.71 12.35
CA TYR A 159 43.63 40.96 11.74
C TYR A 159 44.67 41.70 12.61
N ASN A 160 44.55 41.62 13.93
CA ASN A 160 45.53 42.20 14.88
C ASN A 160 46.79 41.33 15.06
N VAL A 161 46.72 40.02 14.77
CA VAL A 161 47.85 39.05 14.83
C VAL A 161 48.48 38.86 13.44
N SER A 162 47.97 39.52 12.39
CA SER A 162 48.46 39.43 11.00
C SER A 162 49.83 40.08 10.76
N ASP A 163 50.49 40.61 11.81
CA ASP A 163 51.92 40.94 11.74
C ASP A 163 52.84 39.75 12.13
N GLU A 164 52.31 38.61 12.63
CA GLU A 164 53.12 37.42 12.89
C GLU A 164 52.45 36.08 12.50
N LYS A 165 52.88 35.56 11.33
CA LYS A 165 53.03 34.14 10.92
C LYS A 165 51.81 33.18 10.92
N VAL A 166 51.31 32.95 9.69
CA VAL A 166 50.86 31.69 9.03
C VAL A 166 49.95 30.71 9.80
N SER A 167 48.74 30.45 9.26
CA SER A 167 48.19 29.07 9.20
C SER A 167 47.12 28.89 8.11
N GLN A 168 47.24 27.76 7.41
CA GLN A 168 46.60 27.37 6.15
C GLN A 168 45.07 27.25 6.21
N SER A 169 44.38 27.76 5.19
CA SER A 169 42.97 27.42 4.96
C SER A 169 42.85 25.97 4.45
N VAL A 170 42.46 25.04 5.32
CA VAL A 170 42.07 23.68 4.93
C VAL A 170 40.88 23.76 3.96
N SER A 171 41.00 23.15 2.78
CA SER A 171 39.95 23.24 1.74
C SER A 171 38.66 22.49 2.16
N LYS A 172 37.50 22.90 1.63
CA LYS A 172 36.22 22.21 1.88
C LYS A 172 36.27 20.72 1.48
N MET A 173 37.00 20.41 0.41
CA MET A 173 37.26 19.05 -0.08
C MET A 173 38.07 18.23 0.93
N GLU A 174 39.17 18.79 1.45
CA GLU A 174 40.00 18.12 2.46
C GLU A 174 39.17 17.80 3.72
N ARG A 175 38.30 18.73 4.13
CA ARG A 175 37.39 18.50 5.26
C ARG A 175 36.35 17.42 4.97
N PHE A 176 35.82 17.35 3.75
CA PHE A 176 34.88 16.30 3.34
C PHE A 176 35.53 14.91 3.38
N VAL A 177 36.73 14.77 2.80
CA VAL A 177 37.46 13.51 2.80
C VAL A 177 37.78 13.04 4.21
N LYS A 178 38.27 13.91 5.09
CA LYS A 178 38.55 13.58 6.50
C LYS A 178 37.33 13.18 7.32
N GLN A 179 36.14 13.63 6.94
CA GLN A 179 34.88 13.27 7.62
C GLN A 179 34.19 12.05 7.00
N SER A 180 34.72 11.55 5.89
CA SER A 180 34.17 10.39 5.20
C SER A 180 34.43 9.12 6.01
N SER A 181 33.49 8.17 5.95
CA SER A 181 33.73 6.87 6.59
C SER A 181 34.83 6.13 5.85
N LYS A 182 35.50 5.19 6.54
CA LYS A 182 36.53 4.33 5.93
C LYS A 182 36.02 3.66 4.65
N MET A 183 34.80 3.15 4.70
CA MET A 183 34.16 2.51 3.55
C MET A 183 33.81 3.51 2.44
N GLY A 184 33.36 4.72 2.79
CA GLY A 184 33.10 5.79 1.83
C GLY A 184 34.36 6.25 1.10
N THR A 185 35.47 6.41 1.84
CA THR A 185 36.79 6.73 1.27
C THR A 185 37.23 5.66 0.27
N MET A 186 37.08 4.37 0.61
CA MET A 186 37.42 3.27 -0.30
C MET A 186 36.47 3.15 -1.49
N ALA A 187 35.18 3.48 -1.33
CA ALA A 187 34.24 3.55 -2.43
C ALA A 187 34.61 4.66 -3.43
N LEU A 188 35.00 5.85 -2.94
CA LEU A 188 35.50 6.94 -3.78
C LEU A 188 36.80 6.54 -4.48
N TYR A 189 37.70 5.85 -3.79
CA TYR A 189 38.92 5.33 -4.38
C TYR A 189 38.63 4.37 -5.55
N ALA A 190 37.71 3.42 -5.37
CA ALA A 190 37.28 2.53 -6.44
C ALA A 190 36.60 3.29 -7.61
N GLY A 191 35.82 4.32 -7.31
CA GLY A 191 35.22 5.20 -8.31
C GLY A 191 36.26 5.97 -9.14
N ILE A 192 37.28 6.52 -8.49
CA ILE A 192 38.41 7.18 -9.17
C ILE A 192 39.12 6.20 -10.10
N LEU A 193 39.42 4.99 -9.63
CA LEU A 193 40.07 3.97 -10.45
C LEU A 193 39.18 3.47 -11.59
N SER A 194 37.86 3.44 -11.40
CA SER A 194 36.90 3.13 -12.47
C SER A 194 37.03 4.11 -13.62
N LYS A 195 37.13 5.41 -13.32
CA LYS A 195 37.35 6.45 -14.32
C LYS A 195 38.74 6.35 -14.94
N ASP A 196 39.79 6.25 -14.13
CA ASP A 196 41.18 6.25 -14.58
C ASP A 196 41.49 5.06 -15.51
N ASN A 197 40.88 3.89 -15.25
CA ASN A 197 41.05 2.68 -16.04
C ASN A 197 39.96 2.47 -17.09
N ASN A 198 38.99 3.39 -17.20
CA ASN A 198 37.80 3.26 -18.04
C ASN A 198 37.10 1.88 -17.89
N LYS A 199 37.01 1.40 -16.64
CA LYS A 199 36.55 0.05 -16.30
C LYS A 199 35.43 0.15 -15.28
N LYS A 200 34.23 -0.32 -15.62
CA LYS A 200 33.12 -0.44 -14.66
C LYS A 200 33.41 -1.55 -13.64
N PHE A 201 32.88 -1.43 -12.44
CA PHE A 201 33.12 -2.39 -11.35
C PHE A 201 31.86 -2.72 -10.57
N ARG A 202 31.89 -3.83 -9.83
CA ARG A 202 30.84 -4.21 -8.89
C ARG A 202 31.22 -3.78 -7.48
N LEU A 203 30.25 -3.33 -6.69
CA LEU A 203 30.50 -2.93 -5.30
C LEU A 203 30.97 -4.09 -4.41
N SER A 204 30.74 -5.33 -4.84
CA SER A 204 31.29 -6.53 -4.22
C SER A 204 32.82 -6.54 -4.12
N VAL A 205 33.53 -5.75 -4.95
CA VAL A 205 34.99 -5.54 -4.86
C VAL A 205 35.39 -4.93 -3.51
N LEU A 206 34.49 -4.16 -2.87
CA LEU A 206 34.71 -3.51 -1.58
C LEU A 206 34.42 -4.43 -0.37
N GLY A 207 33.82 -5.61 -0.57
CA GLY A 207 33.47 -6.57 0.47
C GLY A 207 32.08 -7.19 0.32
N GLN A 208 31.78 -8.26 1.07
CA GLN A 208 30.54 -9.04 0.92
C GLN A 208 29.36 -8.49 1.76
N ASN A 209 28.19 -8.44 1.10
CA ASN A 209 26.80 -8.56 1.56
C ASN A 209 26.09 -7.50 2.44
N GLN A 210 26.74 -6.52 3.08
CA GLN A 210 25.99 -5.41 3.73
C GLN A 210 26.47 -4.00 3.37
N ASN A 211 27.63 -3.88 2.72
CA ASN A 211 28.21 -2.57 2.41
C ASN A 211 27.88 -2.07 1.00
N GLU A 212 27.32 -2.91 0.12
CA GLU A 212 27.02 -2.51 -1.26
C GLU A 212 25.98 -1.39 -1.32
N SER A 213 24.85 -1.53 -0.61
CA SER A 213 23.82 -0.47 -0.56
C SER A 213 24.36 0.83 0.05
N TYR A 214 25.23 0.72 1.06
CA TYR A 214 25.90 1.89 1.65
C TYR A 214 26.82 2.56 0.63
N CYS A 215 27.70 1.82 -0.03
CA CYS A 215 28.64 2.35 -1.01
C CYS A 215 27.92 2.96 -2.22
N ALA A 216 26.86 2.31 -2.72
CA ALA A 216 26.02 2.84 -3.78
C ALA A 216 25.40 4.18 -3.36
N GLY A 217 24.73 4.22 -2.20
CA GLY A 217 24.11 5.44 -1.69
C GLY A 217 25.13 6.55 -1.43
N TYR A 218 26.30 6.21 -0.91
CA TYR A 218 27.38 7.15 -0.64
C TYR A 218 27.95 7.76 -1.94
N LEU A 219 28.18 6.95 -2.98
CA LEU A 219 28.66 7.41 -4.28
C LEU A 219 27.62 8.31 -5.00
N ILE A 220 26.34 7.93 -4.94
CA ILE A 220 25.24 8.76 -5.49
C ILE A 220 25.16 10.09 -4.73
N ALA A 221 25.20 10.07 -3.40
CA ALA A 221 25.16 11.29 -2.59
C ALA A 221 26.37 12.20 -2.86
N THR A 222 27.55 11.61 -3.06
CA THR A 222 28.76 12.37 -3.43
C THR A 222 28.66 12.95 -4.85
N SER A 223 27.88 12.30 -5.72
CA SER A 223 27.56 12.85 -7.04
C SER A 223 26.65 14.07 -6.98
N CYS A 224 25.70 14.09 -6.04
CA CYS A 224 24.84 15.26 -5.81
C CYS A 224 25.60 16.53 -5.38
N ILE A 225 26.81 16.38 -4.82
CA ILE A 225 27.69 17.50 -4.44
C ILE A 225 28.80 17.77 -5.46
N ASN A 226 28.73 17.13 -6.64
CA ASN A 226 29.58 17.38 -7.81
C ASN A 226 31.09 17.11 -7.59
N TYR A 227 31.44 16.17 -6.72
CA TYR A 227 32.83 15.72 -6.56
C TYR A 227 33.18 14.52 -7.46
N ILE A 228 32.18 13.72 -7.83
CA ILE A 228 32.30 12.56 -8.70
C ILE A 228 31.00 12.41 -9.50
N GLU A 229 31.04 11.92 -10.73
CA GLU A 229 29.85 11.69 -11.55
C GLU A 229 29.68 10.19 -11.77
N VAL A 230 28.73 9.61 -11.04
CA VAL A 230 28.54 8.16 -10.97
C VAL A 230 27.34 7.72 -11.79
N GLN A 231 27.54 6.70 -12.63
CA GLN A 231 26.48 5.98 -13.33
C GLN A 231 26.29 4.58 -12.75
N LEU A 232 25.03 4.19 -12.58
CA LEU A 232 24.63 2.84 -12.23
C LEU A 232 24.12 2.12 -13.47
N ILE A 233 24.79 1.03 -13.83
CA ILE A 233 24.53 0.25 -15.04
C ILE A 233 24.05 -1.14 -14.63
N VAL A 234 22.90 -1.57 -15.13
CA VAL A 234 22.36 -2.91 -14.88
C VAL A 234 22.57 -3.77 -16.12
N GLU A 235 23.38 -4.82 -16.01
CA GLU A 235 23.68 -5.78 -17.07
C GLU A 235 23.60 -7.20 -16.50
N ASP A 236 22.95 -8.13 -17.22
CA ASP A 236 22.80 -9.53 -16.81
C ASP A 236 22.30 -9.72 -15.37
N ASN A 237 21.38 -8.85 -14.93
CA ASN A 237 20.83 -8.82 -13.57
C ASN A 237 21.87 -8.51 -12.48
N LEU A 238 22.99 -7.90 -12.86
CA LEU A 238 24.05 -7.43 -11.99
C LEU A 238 24.16 -5.89 -12.06
N LEU A 239 24.39 -5.27 -10.91
CA LEU A 239 24.61 -3.83 -10.81
C LEU A 239 26.10 -3.51 -10.89
N TYR A 240 26.46 -2.65 -11.86
CA TYR A 240 27.78 -2.10 -12.07
C TYR A 240 27.78 -0.61 -11.79
N VAL A 241 28.92 -0.13 -11.30
CA VAL A 241 29.23 1.28 -11.10
C VAL A 241 30.23 1.69 -12.17
N SER A 242 29.95 2.80 -12.84
CA SER A 242 30.87 3.49 -13.74
C SER A 242 30.97 4.96 -13.32
N VAL A 243 32.10 5.60 -13.62
CA VAL A 243 32.36 6.99 -13.27
C VAL A 243 32.77 7.76 -14.52
N ASP A 244 32.02 8.81 -14.84
CA ASP A 244 32.24 9.63 -16.03
C ASP A 244 33.31 10.70 -15.81
N SER A 245 33.28 11.33 -14.63
CA SER A 245 34.18 12.43 -14.26
C SER A 245 34.33 12.52 -12.74
N TYR A 246 35.41 13.16 -12.27
CA TYR A 246 35.61 13.50 -10.87
C TYR A 246 36.42 14.80 -10.73
N ASP A 247 36.29 15.50 -9.60
CA ASP A 247 37.08 16.70 -9.30
C ASP A 247 38.56 16.32 -9.10
N HIS A 248 39.49 16.98 -9.79
CA HIS A 248 40.91 16.64 -9.73
C HIS A 248 41.46 16.65 -8.29
N ASN A 249 41.00 17.57 -7.43
CA ASN A 249 41.46 17.64 -6.05
C ASN A 249 40.94 16.47 -5.20
N LEU A 250 39.85 15.82 -5.60
CA LEU A 250 39.32 14.66 -4.88
C LEU A 250 40.34 13.53 -4.83
N LYS A 251 40.97 13.23 -5.97
CA LYS A 251 41.96 12.14 -6.07
C LYS A 251 43.16 12.36 -5.15
N ASP A 252 43.71 13.58 -5.16
CA ASP A 252 44.86 13.90 -4.32
C ASP A 252 44.52 13.81 -2.82
N ASN A 253 43.33 14.29 -2.43
CA ASN A 253 42.88 14.21 -1.04
C ASN A 253 42.58 12.76 -0.60
N ILE A 254 41.94 11.95 -1.44
CA ILE A 254 41.67 10.54 -1.15
C ILE A 254 42.98 9.75 -1.02
N ASN A 255 43.93 9.94 -1.94
CA ASN A 255 45.23 9.27 -1.87
C ASN A 255 46.01 9.68 -0.62
N LYS A 256 45.97 10.96 -0.25
CA LYS A 256 46.60 11.47 0.98
C LYS A 256 45.96 10.85 2.23
N GLU A 257 44.64 10.75 2.27
CA GLU A 257 43.92 10.15 3.40
C GLU A 257 44.21 8.65 3.53
N ILE A 258 44.21 7.90 2.43
CA ILE A 258 44.58 6.49 2.42
C ILE A 258 46.03 6.31 2.87
N ALA A 259 46.95 7.13 2.37
CA ALA A 259 48.36 7.09 2.79
C ALA A 259 48.53 7.35 4.29
N TYR A 260 47.75 8.29 4.86
CA TYR A 260 47.74 8.53 6.30
C TYR A 260 47.39 7.26 7.08
N TYR A 261 46.28 6.60 6.75
CA TYR A 261 45.87 5.36 7.41
C TYR A 261 46.83 4.17 7.21
N LEU A 262 47.58 4.14 6.11
CA LEU A 262 48.54 3.08 5.81
C LEU A 262 49.93 3.30 6.42
N THR A 263 50.34 4.54 6.66
CA THR A 263 51.74 4.87 7.03
C THR A 263 51.92 5.45 8.41
N ASP A 264 50.89 6.09 8.96
CA ASP A 264 50.97 6.70 10.28
C ASP A 264 51.09 5.63 11.37
N LYS A 265 51.88 5.94 12.40
CA LYS A 265 52.18 5.04 13.53
C LYS A 265 51.11 5.09 14.61
N ASP A 266 50.32 6.17 14.66
CA ASP A 266 49.31 6.40 15.69
C ASP A 266 47.92 5.85 15.28
N VAL A 267 47.79 5.35 14.05
CA VAL A 267 46.57 4.70 13.53
C VAL A 267 46.45 3.28 14.12
N SER A 268 45.23 2.88 14.49
CA SER A 268 44.96 1.56 15.06
C SER A 268 45.30 0.43 14.07
N SER A 269 45.73 -0.72 14.59
CA SER A 269 46.03 -1.90 13.76
C SER A 269 44.82 -2.36 12.94
N GLU A 270 43.62 -2.25 13.50
CA GLU A 270 42.35 -2.61 12.84
C GLU A 270 42.08 -1.71 11.63
N ASP A 271 42.29 -0.40 11.76
CA ASP A 271 42.07 0.56 10.68
C ASP A 271 43.07 0.32 9.55
N LYS A 272 44.32 0.07 9.92
CA LYS A 272 45.40 -0.25 8.98
C LYS A 272 45.12 -1.52 8.19
N GLU A 273 44.66 -2.57 8.86
CA GLU A 273 44.29 -3.85 8.23
C GLU A 273 43.08 -3.68 7.30
N PHE A 274 42.07 -2.90 7.71
CA PHE A 274 40.93 -2.56 6.86
C PHE A 274 41.37 -1.88 5.56
N TYR A 275 42.11 -0.76 5.65
CA TYR A 275 42.53 -0.02 4.46
C TYR A 275 43.45 -0.86 3.56
N THR A 276 44.36 -1.64 4.15
CA THR A 276 45.26 -2.52 3.38
C THR A 276 44.45 -3.57 2.61
N SER A 277 43.60 -4.32 3.30
CA SER A 277 42.86 -5.44 2.71
C SER A 277 41.84 -5.00 1.65
N VAL A 278 41.18 -3.87 1.83
CA VAL A 278 40.22 -3.35 0.85
C VAL A 278 40.96 -2.73 -0.33
N LYS A 279 42.08 -2.02 -0.09
CA LYS A 279 42.86 -1.40 -1.18
C LYS A 279 43.45 -2.47 -2.09
N GLU A 280 44.03 -3.53 -1.55
CA GLU A 280 44.56 -4.64 -2.34
C GLU A 280 43.50 -5.27 -3.26
N LYS A 281 42.27 -5.47 -2.76
CA LYS A 281 41.16 -6.01 -3.58
C LYS A 281 40.77 -5.08 -4.72
N ILE A 282 40.69 -3.77 -4.44
CA ILE A 282 40.38 -2.76 -5.45
C ILE A 282 41.50 -2.72 -6.49
N ASP A 283 42.75 -2.60 -6.03
CA ASP A 283 43.92 -2.55 -6.91
C ASP A 283 43.99 -3.79 -7.79
N GLN A 284 43.82 -4.99 -7.23
CA GLN A 284 43.82 -6.24 -7.98
C GLN A 284 42.72 -6.24 -9.06
N TYR A 285 41.52 -5.77 -8.74
CA TYR A 285 40.43 -5.68 -9.71
C TYR A 285 40.76 -4.79 -10.90
N PHE A 286 41.43 -3.65 -10.68
CA PHE A 286 41.76 -2.69 -11.73
C PHE A 286 43.10 -2.98 -12.43
N CYS A 287 44.05 -3.64 -11.76
CA CYS A 287 45.33 -4.08 -12.33
C CYS A 287 45.23 -5.38 -13.14
N ASP A 288 44.24 -6.25 -12.87
CA ASP A 288 43.95 -7.40 -13.73
C ASP A 288 43.34 -6.90 -15.05
N THR A 289 44.23 -6.48 -15.97
CA THR A 289 43.96 -6.42 -17.41
C THR A 289 43.77 -7.84 -17.90
N SER A 290 42.54 -8.33 -17.84
CA SER A 290 42.09 -9.38 -18.74
C SER A 290 41.26 -8.71 -19.82
N ASP A 291 41.92 -8.52 -20.97
CA ASP A 291 41.30 -8.37 -22.28
C ASP A 291 40.10 -9.32 -22.41
N LYS A 292 38.91 -8.77 -22.62
CA LYS A 292 37.90 -9.26 -23.56
C LYS A 292 37.00 -8.12 -24.02
#